data_AF-A0A0P0F518-F1
#
_entry.id   AF-A0A0P0F518-F1
#
_cell.length_a   1.000
_cell.length_b   1.000
_cell.length_c   1.000
_cell.angle_alpha   90.00
_cell.angle_beta   90.00
_cell.angle_gamma   90.00
#
_symmetry.space_group_name_H-M   'P 1'
#
loop_
_entity.id
_entity.type
_entity.pdbx_description
1 polymer ?
#
loop_
_entity_poly.entity_id
_entity_poly.type
_entity_poly.pdbx_seq_one_letter_code
_entity_poly.pdbx_strand_id
1 'polypeptide(L)'
;MYLDAAEKQEIFGKYGKSNSDTGSTEAQIALFSYRISHLTEHMKLNRKDYSTERALTMLVAKRRRLLNYLKDKDITRYRSIVKELGLRK
;
A
#
# COMPACT_ATOMS: atom_id res chain seq x y z
N MET A 1 2.96 -2.04 -18.06
CA MET A 1 3.33 -1.49 -16.73
C MET A 1 2.49 -2.24 -15.70
N TYR A 2 3.03 -2.61 -14.54
CA TYR A 2 2.38 -3.52 -13.59
C TYR A 2 1.08 -2.97 -12.93
N LEU A 3 0.92 -1.65 -12.85
CA LEU A 3 -0.40 -1.04 -12.59
C LEU A 3 -0.84 -0.30 -13.85
N ASP A 4 -2.09 -0.54 -14.24
CA ASP A 4 -2.74 0.28 -15.24
C ASP A 4 -3.06 1.68 -14.68
N ALA A 5 -3.20 2.67 -15.56
CA ALA A 5 -3.55 4.02 -15.15
C ALA A 5 -4.93 4.07 -14.47
N ALA A 6 -5.86 3.23 -14.93
CA ALA A 6 -7.21 3.15 -14.37
C ALA A 6 -7.21 2.65 -12.92
N GLU A 7 -6.48 1.57 -12.63
CA GLU A 7 -6.40 1.02 -11.26
C GLU A 7 -5.79 2.02 -10.27
N LYS A 8 -4.79 2.80 -10.70
CA LYS A 8 -4.23 3.86 -9.85
C LYS A 8 -5.27 4.93 -9.55
N GLN A 9 -6.00 5.40 -10.56
CA GLN A 9 -7.03 6.41 -10.38
C GLN A 9 -8.14 5.92 -9.45
N GLU A 10 -8.53 4.64 -9.54
CA GLU A 10 -9.51 4.04 -8.63
C GLU A 10 -9.02 4.03 -7.18
N ILE A 11 -7.76 3.62 -6.95
CA ILE A 11 -7.16 3.63 -5.62
C ILE A 11 -7.11 5.06 -5.05
N PHE A 12 -6.65 6.03 -5.85
CA PHE A 12 -6.58 7.42 -5.40
C PHE A 12 -7.96 8.05 -5.18
N GLY A 13 -8.95 7.70 -5.99
CA GLY A 13 -10.32 8.16 -5.80
C GLY A 13 -11.01 7.58 -4.57
N LYS A 14 -10.66 6.34 -4.20
CA LYS A 14 -11.26 5.67 -3.04
C LYS A 14 -10.61 6.06 -1.70
N TYR A 15 -9.28 6.17 -1.67
CA TYR A 15 -8.52 6.37 -0.42
C TYR A 15 -7.91 7.77 -0.28
N GLY A 16 -7.90 8.56 -1.34
CA GLY A 16 -7.53 9.98 -1.30
C GLY A 16 -8.71 10.87 -0.95
N LYS A 17 -8.46 12.14 -0.64
CA LYS A 17 -9.52 13.14 -0.48
C LYS A 17 -10.17 13.55 -1.81
N SER A 18 -9.44 13.37 -2.90
CA SER A 18 -9.86 13.67 -4.27
C SER A 18 -9.00 12.87 -5.26
N ASN A 19 -9.42 12.76 -6.52
CA ASN A 19 -8.61 12.13 -7.58
C ASN A 19 -7.27 12.83 -7.85
N SER A 20 -7.12 14.08 -7.40
CA SER A 20 -5.86 14.83 -7.46
C SER A 20 -4.96 14.61 -6.23
N ASP A 21 -5.50 14.07 -5.14
CA ASP A 21 -4.76 13.80 -3.91
C ASP A 21 -4.02 12.46 -4.01
N THR A 22 -2.89 12.51 -4.71
CA THR A 22 -1.98 11.37 -4.83
C THR A 22 -1.00 11.26 -3.65
N GLY A 23 -0.90 12.29 -2.82
CA GLY A 23 0.14 12.41 -1.79
C GLY A 23 -0.29 12.03 -0.38
N SER A 24 -1.60 11.88 -0.13
CA SER A 24 -2.10 11.52 1.20
C SER A 24 -1.55 10.18 1.69
N THR A 25 -1.39 10.11 3.01
CA THR A 25 -0.80 8.95 3.68
C THR A 25 -1.64 7.70 3.45
N GLU A 26 -2.97 7.82 3.48
CA GLU A 26 -3.93 6.74 3.22
C GLU A 26 -3.83 6.22 1.80
N ALA A 27 -3.86 7.11 0.81
CA ALA A 27 -3.80 6.71 -0.59
C ALA A 27 -2.47 6.01 -0.91
N GLN A 28 -1.36 6.49 -0.35
CA GLN A 28 -0.06 5.82 -0.46
C GLN A 28 -0.04 4.46 0.23
N ILE A 29 -0.64 4.31 1.42
CA ILE A 29 -0.76 3.02 2.12
C ILE A 29 -1.60 2.03 1.29
N ALA A 30 -2.69 2.49 0.68
CA ALA A 30 -3.53 1.66 -0.19
C ALA A 30 -2.78 1.20 -1.43
N LEU A 31 -2.07 2.12 -2.11
CA LEU A 31 -1.24 1.81 -3.26
C LEU A 31 -0.15 0.78 -2.93
N PHE A 32 0.56 0.96 -1.81
CA PHE A 32 1.57 -0.03 -1.39
C PHE A 32 0.94 -1.36 -1.03
N SER A 33 -0.24 -1.38 -0.43
CA SER A 33 -0.94 -2.63 -0.08
C SER A 33 -1.35 -3.41 -1.33
N TYR A 34 -1.91 -2.73 -2.34
CA TYR A 34 -2.20 -3.35 -3.64
C TYR A 34 -0.92 -3.92 -4.27
N ARG A 35 0.15 -3.12 -4.31
CA ARG A 35 1.44 -3.55 -4.89
C ARG A 35 2.05 -4.74 -4.16
N ILE A 36 2.00 -4.75 -2.82
CA ILE A 36 2.49 -5.86 -1.98
C ILE A 36 1.69 -7.13 -2.28
N SER A 37 0.36 -7.02 -2.40
CA SER A 37 -0.51 -8.18 -2.65
C SER A 37 -0.12 -8.90 -3.92
N HIS A 38 -0.03 -8.20 -5.05
CA HIS A 38 0.31 -8.89 -6.29
C HIS A 38 1.80 -9.28 -6.39
N LEU A 39 2.74 -8.52 -5.81
CA LEU A 39 4.13 -9.00 -5.71
C LEU A 39 4.22 -10.28 -4.86
N THR A 40 3.38 -10.43 -3.84
CA THR A 40 3.32 -11.65 -3.03
C THR A 40 2.86 -12.84 -3.87
N GLU A 41 1.83 -12.68 -4.72
CA GLU A 41 1.41 -13.75 -5.65
C GLU A 41 2.50 -14.08 -6.68
N HIS A 42 3.18 -13.06 -7.22
CA HIS A 42 4.32 -13.27 -8.12
C HIS A 42 5.44 -14.09 -7.46
N MET A 43 5.77 -13.79 -6.20
CA MET A 43 6.80 -14.50 -5.44
C MET A 43 6.44 -15.95 -5.13
N LYS A 44 5.14 -16.29 -4.99
CA LYS A 44 4.72 -17.69 -4.78
C LYS A 44 5.10 -18.59 -5.97
N LEU A 45 5.01 -18.05 -7.18
CA LEU A 45 5.39 -18.72 -8.42
C LEU A 45 6.92 -18.65 -8.66
N ASN A 46 7.56 -17.55 -8.26
CA ASN A 46 8.97 -17.26 -8.52
C ASN A 46 9.83 -17.25 -7.26
N ARG A 47 9.89 -18.39 -6.56
CA ARG A 47 10.57 -18.48 -5.25
C ARG A 47 12.08 -18.19 -5.25
N LYS A 48 12.72 -18.18 -6.42
CA LYS A 48 14.16 -17.91 -6.58
C LYS A 48 14.46 -16.45 -6.96
N ASP A 49 13.45 -15.60 -7.11
CA ASP A 49 13.66 -14.18 -7.42
C ASP A 49 13.92 -13.36 -6.15
N TYR A 50 15.15 -13.44 -5.65
CA TYR A 50 15.61 -12.69 -4.47
C TYR A 50 15.64 -11.18 -4.71
N SER A 51 15.73 -10.74 -5.96
CA SER A 51 15.77 -9.31 -6.30
C SER A 51 14.41 -8.67 -6.05
N THR A 52 13.34 -9.34 -6.46
CA THR A 52 11.96 -8.93 -6.22
C THR A 52 11.57 -9.12 -4.75
N GLU A 53 12.06 -10.16 -4.08
CA GLU A 53 11.86 -10.34 -2.63
C GLU A 53 12.42 -9.16 -1.81
N ARG A 54 13.63 -8.70 -2.17
CA ARG A 54 14.22 -7.51 -1.55
C ARG A 54 13.37 -6.27 -1.80
N ALA A 55 12.89 -6.07 -3.03
CA ALA A 55 12.01 -4.95 -3.37
C ALA A 55 10.69 -5.01 -2.59
N LEU A 56 10.09 -6.19 -2.46
CA LEU A 56 8.88 -6.44 -1.67
C LEU A 56 9.08 -6.09 -0.20
N THR A 57 10.20 -6.54 0.39
CA THR A 57 10.54 -6.26 1.80
C THR A 57 10.69 -4.75 2.05
N MET A 58 11.34 -4.02 1.12
CA MET A 58 11.44 -2.56 1.21
C MET A 58 10.07 -1.86 1.13
N LEU A 59 9.15 -2.36 0.30
CA LEU A 59 7.79 -1.82 0.20
C LEU A 59 6.97 -2.07 1.47
N VAL A 60 7.06 -3.26 2.06
CA VAL A 60 6.44 -3.58 3.35
C VAL A 60 6.96 -2.64 4.44
N ALA A 61 8.27 -2.41 4.49
CA ALA A 61 8.89 -1.48 5.44
C ALA A 61 8.40 -0.04 5.23
N LYS A 62 8.30 0.42 3.98
CA LYS A 62 7.79 1.76 3.64
C LYS A 62 6.34 1.94 4.07
N ARG A 63 5.47 0.97 3.80
CA ARG A 63 4.07 0.96 4.27
C ARG A 63 4.00 1.02 5.80
N ARG A 64 4.83 0.24 6.49
CA ARG A 64 4.89 0.24 7.96
C ARG A 64 5.27 1.60 8.53
N ARG A 65 6.24 2.31 7.92
CA ARG A 65 6.60 3.68 8.33
C ARG A 65 5.44 4.66 8.18
N LEU A 66 4.68 4.58 7.09
CA LEU A 66 3.51 5.44 6.88
C LEU A 66 2.38 5.14 7.87
N LEU A 67 2.13 3.86 8.16
CA LEU A 67 1.15 3.45 9.17
C LEU A 67 1.55 3.95 10.57
N ASN A 68 2.84 3.86 10.93
CA ASN A 68 3.33 4.41 12.20
C ASN A 68 3.15 5.93 12.25
N TYR A 69 3.53 6.64 11.19
CA TYR A 69 3.31 8.09 11.10
C TYR A 69 1.84 8.47 11.26
N LEU A 70 0.94 7.75 10.57
CA LEU A 70 -0.50 8.00 10.67
C LEU A 70 -1.02 7.71 12.07
N LYS A 71 -0.55 6.63 12.71
CA LYS A 71 -0.91 6.28 14.09
C LYS A 71 -0.50 7.36 15.09
N ASP A 72 0.69 7.93 14.92
CA ASP A 72 1.23 8.97 15.81
C ASP A 72 0.54 10.33 15.60
N LYS A 73 0.10 10.62 14.38
CA LYS A 73 -0.62 11.86 14.04
C LYS A 73 -2.10 11.80 14.35
N ASP A 74 -2.76 10.71 13.96
CA ASP A 74 -4.20 10.53 14.10
C ASP A 74 -4.57 9.04 14.19
N ILE A 75 -4.89 8.63 15.42
CA ILE A 75 -5.25 7.25 15.72
C ILE A 75 -6.56 6.81 15.05
N THR A 76 -7.48 7.75 14.77
CA THR A 76 -8.78 7.44 14.15
C THR A 76 -8.60 7.08 12.68
N ARG A 77 -7.80 7.88 11.95
CA ARG A 77 -7.42 7.62 10.54
C ARG A 77 -6.60 6.34 10.40
N TYR A 78 -5.71 6.08 11.36
CA TYR A 78 -4.99 4.79 11.39
C TYR A 78 -5.94 3.61 11.53
N ARG A 79 -6.91 3.66 12.46
CA ARG A 79 -7.86 2.57 12.66
C ARG A 79 -8.79 2.36 11.47
N SER A 80 -9.25 3.44 10.83
CA SER A 80 -10.10 3.34 9.64
C SER A 80 -9.36 2.67 8.49
N ILE A 81 -8.16 3.13 8.14
CA ILE A 81 -7.41 2.59 6.99
C ILE A 81 -6.97 1.14 7.22
N VAL A 82 -6.61 0.78 8.45
CA VAL A 82 -6.25 -0.60 8.81
C VAL A 82 -7.44 -1.53 8.70
N LYS A 83 -8.63 -1.09 9.14
CA LYS A 83 -9.87 -1.87 9.03
C LYS A 83 -10.27 -2.03 7.56
N GLU A 84 -10.21 -0.95 6.79
CA GLU A 84 -10.62 -0.94 5.39
C GLU A 84 -9.73 -1.82 4.51
N LEU A 85 -8.41 -1.77 4.74
CA LEU A 85 -7.44 -2.60 3.99
C LEU A 85 -7.20 -3.98 4.60
N GLY A 86 -7.88 -4.33 5.71
CA GLY A 86 -7.72 -5.63 6.38
C GLY A 86 -6.30 -5.94 6.87
N LEU A 87 -5.52 -4.91 7.21
CA LEU A 87 -4.12 -5.07 7.57
C LEU A 87 -4.00 -5.63 9.00
N ARG A 88 -3.31 -6.78 9.15
CA ARG A 88 -2.97 -7.32 10.47
C ARG A 88 -1.66 -6.71 10.99
N LYS A 89 -1.60 -6.56 12.32
CA LYS A 89 -0.47 -6.02 13.06
C LYS A 89 0.56 -7.11 13.36
#